data_AF-A0A3T0JRS2-F1
#
_entry.id   AF-A0A3T0JRS2-F1
#
_cell.length_a   1.000
_cell.length_b   1.000
_cell.length_c   1.000
_cell.angle_alpha   90.00
_cell.angle_beta   90.00
_cell.angle_gamma   90.00
#
_symmetry.space_group_name_H-M   'P 1'
#
loop_
_entity.id
_entity.type
_entity.pdbx_description
1 polymer ?
#
loop_
_entity_poly.entity_id
_entity_poly.type
_entity_poly.pdbx_seq_one_letter_code
_entity_poly.pdbx_strand_id
1 'polypeptide(L)'
;MLKRWCAVPALLMALTGLAQAADCPDLLQGSLPKLRAKESIDLCQRYADKPLVVINTASFCGFAPQFEGLEALNQRYKAQGLEMLGVPSNDFKQESKDSAETAKVCYANYGVTFTMTEPQKVRGDDATHLFQVLAKQSSAPKWNFYKYVIDRQGKVIANFSSLTKPDDPEFLAAIEKAIASKPLKP
;
A
#
# COMPACT_ATOMS: atom_id res chain seq x y z
N MET A 1 -50.49 -57.17 7.38
CA MET A 1 -49.04 -57.49 7.46
C MET A 1 -48.49 -57.30 6.05
N LEU A 2 -47.50 -56.48 5.69
CA LEU A 2 -46.45 -55.71 6.37
C LEU A 2 -46.06 -54.59 5.38
N LYS A 3 -46.07 -53.32 5.80
CA LYS A 3 -45.77 -52.15 4.95
C LYS A 3 -44.25 -52.01 4.83
N ARG A 4 -43.68 -52.28 3.65
CA ARG A 4 -42.24 -52.08 3.38
C ARG A 4 -41.96 -50.58 3.15
N TRP A 5 -41.29 -49.94 4.09
CA TRP A 5 -40.68 -48.62 3.90
C TRP A 5 -39.28 -48.79 3.30
N CYS A 6 -39.08 -48.31 2.08
CA CYS A 6 -37.75 -48.10 1.51
C CYS A 6 -37.25 -46.72 1.98
N ALA A 7 -36.33 -46.68 2.94
CA ALA A 7 -35.59 -45.48 3.27
C ALA A 7 -34.46 -45.31 2.24
N VAL A 8 -34.55 -44.25 1.42
CA VAL A 8 -33.43 -43.81 0.57
C VAL A 8 -32.60 -42.85 1.41
N PRO A 9 -31.31 -43.10 1.68
CA PRO A 9 -30.46 -42.12 2.34
C PRO A 9 -30.12 -41.02 1.33
N ALA A 10 -30.64 -39.82 1.57
CA ALA A 10 -30.21 -38.62 0.86
C ALA A 10 -28.78 -38.28 1.31
N LEU A 11 -27.81 -38.62 0.48
CA LEU A 11 -26.41 -38.26 0.68
C LEU A 11 -26.26 -36.75 0.42
N LEU A 12 -26.27 -35.93 1.47
CA LEU A 12 -25.89 -34.53 1.39
C LEU A 12 -24.40 -34.44 1.05
N MET A 13 -24.07 -34.18 -0.22
CA MET A 13 -22.75 -33.71 -0.60
C MET A 13 -22.59 -32.28 -0.09
N ALA A 14 -21.92 -32.13 1.05
CA ALA A 14 -21.40 -30.84 1.49
C ALA A 14 -20.27 -30.43 0.54
N LEU A 15 -20.57 -29.56 -0.43
CA LEU A 15 -19.56 -28.84 -1.20
C LEU A 15 -18.88 -27.84 -0.25
N THR A 16 -17.85 -28.30 0.45
CA THR A 16 -16.90 -27.40 1.11
C THR A 16 -16.14 -26.66 0.03
N GLY A 17 -16.60 -25.44 -0.31
CA GLY A 17 -15.80 -24.51 -1.10
C GLY A 17 -14.51 -24.22 -0.33
N LEU A 18 -13.38 -24.72 -0.84
CA LEU A 18 -12.08 -24.21 -0.45
C LEU A 18 -12.04 -22.76 -0.91
N ALA A 19 -12.20 -21.83 0.03
CA ALA A 19 -11.85 -20.44 -0.23
C ALA A 19 -10.38 -20.42 -0.65
N GLN A 20 -10.11 -20.18 -1.93
CA GLN A 20 -8.74 -19.91 -2.38
C GLN A 20 -8.31 -18.63 -1.65
N ALA A 21 -7.33 -18.75 -0.76
CA ALA A 21 -6.61 -17.59 -0.28
C ALA A 21 -6.07 -16.86 -1.52
N ALA A 22 -6.36 -15.57 -1.64
CA ALA A 22 -5.70 -14.74 -2.65
C ALA A 22 -4.20 -14.86 -2.41
N ASP A 23 -3.45 -15.36 -3.41
CA ASP A 23 -2.00 -15.48 -3.28
C ASP A 23 -1.41 -14.08 -3.12
N CYS A 24 -0.86 -13.83 -1.94
CA CYS A 24 -0.34 -12.54 -1.57
C CYS A 24 0.98 -12.24 -2.29
N PRO A 25 1.11 -11.13 -3.04
CA PRO A 25 2.41 -10.74 -3.59
C PRO A 25 3.45 -10.61 -2.48
N ASP A 26 4.69 -11.07 -2.71
CA ASP A 26 5.81 -11.01 -1.74
C ASP A 26 5.96 -9.60 -1.14
N LEU A 27 5.83 -8.57 -1.99
CA LEU A 27 5.86 -7.16 -1.61
C LEU A 27 4.88 -6.80 -0.49
N LEU A 28 3.71 -7.44 -0.45
CA LEU A 28 2.60 -7.12 0.44
C LEU A 28 2.48 -8.10 1.62
N GLN A 29 3.48 -8.96 1.84
CA GLN A 29 3.47 -9.86 2.99
C GLN A 29 3.76 -9.10 4.29
N GLY A 30 2.93 -9.35 5.30
CA GLY A 30 3.06 -8.77 6.64
C GLY A 30 2.18 -7.55 6.88
N SER A 31 2.48 -6.85 7.97
CA SER A 31 1.66 -5.73 8.45
C SER A 31 2.51 -4.58 8.97
N LEU A 32 1.99 -3.36 8.89
CA LEU A 32 2.65 -2.16 9.42
C LEU A 32 1.72 -1.42 10.40
N PRO A 33 2.23 -0.88 11.52
CA PRO A 33 1.42 -0.14 12.47
C PRO A 33 0.86 1.16 11.86
N LYS A 34 -0.38 1.52 12.18
CA LYS A 34 -1.07 2.68 11.60
C LYS A 34 -0.90 3.93 12.46
N LEU A 35 -0.58 5.08 11.85
CA LEU A 35 -0.15 6.32 12.55
C LEU A 35 -1.14 6.89 13.60
N ARG A 36 -2.41 6.52 13.54
CA ARG A 36 -3.49 7.05 14.41
C ARG A 36 -4.45 5.96 14.92
N ALA A 37 -4.02 4.70 14.90
CA ALA A 37 -4.82 3.60 15.41
C ALA A 37 -3.93 2.60 16.11
N LYS A 38 -4.50 1.86 17.08
CA LYS A 38 -3.80 0.73 17.73
C LYS A 38 -3.67 -0.49 16.82
N GLU A 39 -4.32 -0.45 15.66
CA GLU A 39 -4.39 -1.53 14.69
C GLU A 39 -3.23 -1.45 13.69
N SER A 40 -2.78 -2.62 13.24
CA SER A 40 -1.86 -2.74 12.11
C SER A 40 -2.65 -2.82 10.80
N ILE A 41 -2.03 -2.32 9.74
CA ILE A 41 -2.48 -2.49 8.35
C ILE A 41 -1.91 -3.82 7.86
N ASP A 42 -2.77 -4.83 7.67
CA ASP A 42 -2.40 -6.00 6.87
C ASP A 42 -2.25 -5.55 5.41
N LEU A 43 -1.02 -5.55 4.90
CA LEU A 43 -0.72 -4.98 3.59
C LEU A 43 -1.39 -5.77 2.47
N CYS A 44 -1.48 -7.09 2.63
CA CYS A 44 -2.06 -7.96 1.65
C CYS A 44 -3.57 -7.76 1.54
N GLN A 45 -4.26 -7.87 2.66
CA GLN A 45 -5.70 -7.66 2.75
C GLN A 45 -6.08 -6.26 2.25
N ARG A 46 -5.23 -5.27 2.49
CA ARG A 46 -5.50 -3.88 2.13
C ARG A 46 -5.25 -3.56 0.66
N TYR A 47 -4.20 -4.15 0.05
CA TYR A 47 -3.63 -3.68 -1.21
C TYR A 47 -3.48 -4.75 -2.30
N ALA A 48 -3.71 -6.04 -2.03
CA ALA A 48 -3.68 -7.06 -3.08
C ALA A 48 -4.66 -6.71 -4.21
N ASP A 49 -4.25 -6.99 -5.46
CA ASP A 49 -5.00 -6.70 -6.69
C ASP A 49 -5.30 -5.22 -6.95
N LYS A 50 -4.65 -4.28 -6.23
CA LYS A 50 -4.84 -2.85 -6.41
C LYS A 50 -3.59 -2.15 -6.96
N PRO A 51 -3.76 -1.13 -7.83
CA PRO A 51 -2.68 -0.23 -8.15
C PRO A 51 -2.32 0.58 -6.90
N LEU A 52 -1.05 0.63 -6.56
CA LEU A 52 -0.57 1.20 -5.30
C LEU A 52 0.59 2.17 -5.55
N VAL A 53 0.57 3.31 -4.86
CA VAL A 53 1.74 4.17 -4.71
C VAL A 53 2.24 4.09 -3.27
N VAL A 54 3.51 3.73 -3.08
CA VAL A 54 4.19 3.79 -1.77
C VAL A 54 5.14 4.97 -1.76
N ILE A 55 5.09 5.79 -0.71
CA ILE A 55 5.94 6.97 -0.53
C ILE A 55 6.60 6.91 0.84
N ASN A 56 7.93 7.01 0.93
CA ASN A 56 8.57 7.27 2.22
C ASN A 56 8.48 8.77 2.53
N THR A 57 7.84 9.16 3.62
CA THR A 57 7.56 10.57 3.93
C THR A 57 8.38 11.06 5.13
N ALA A 58 8.40 12.38 5.32
CA ALA A 58 9.02 12.99 6.49
C ALA A 58 8.33 14.34 6.82
N SER A 59 8.00 14.55 8.09
CA SER A 59 7.29 15.76 8.54
C SER A 59 8.10 17.06 8.44
N PHE A 60 9.42 17.02 8.67
CA PHE A 60 10.30 18.20 8.67
C PHE A 60 11.21 18.26 7.45
N CYS A 61 10.73 17.73 6.32
CA CYS A 61 11.44 17.75 5.05
C CYS A 61 10.96 18.89 4.16
N GLY A 62 11.86 19.50 3.39
CA GLY A 62 11.50 20.56 2.42
C GLY A 62 10.57 20.08 1.30
N PHE A 63 10.36 18.77 1.16
CA PHE A 63 9.40 18.18 0.22
C PHE A 63 8.02 17.92 0.84
N ALA A 64 7.81 18.21 2.14
CA ALA A 64 6.51 18.08 2.81
C ALA A 64 5.35 18.78 2.06
N PRO A 65 5.52 19.94 1.40
CA PRO A 65 4.45 20.53 0.58
C PRO A 65 3.93 19.64 -0.56
N GLN A 66 4.67 18.60 -0.98
CA GLN A 66 4.17 17.65 -1.97
C GLN A 66 2.98 16.82 -1.47
N PHE A 67 2.70 16.77 -0.16
CA PHE A 67 1.52 16.11 0.37
C PHE A 67 0.22 16.63 -0.26
N GLU A 68 0.12 17.93 -0.55
CA GLU A 68 -1.08 18.52 -1.18
C GLU A 68 -1.32 17.94 -2.58
N GLY A 69 -0.26 17.87 -3.40
CA GLY A 69 -0.34 17.27 -4.72
C GLY A 69 -0.61 15.77 -4.67
N LEU A 70 0.03 15.04 -3.75
CA LEU A 70 -0.22 13.62 -3.54
C LEU A 70 -1.66 13.34 -3.11
N GLU A 71 -2.22 14.17 -2.22
CA GLU A 71 -3.61 14.06 -1.79
C GLU A 71 -4.56 14.36 -2.96
N ALA A 72 -4.28 15.38 -3.77
CA ALA A 72 -5.07 15.68 -4.97
C ALA A 72 -5.09 14.50 -5.96
N LEU A 73 -3.95 13.83 -6.16
CA LEU A 73 -3.89 12.60 -6.99
C LEU A 73 -4.68 11.46 -6.37
N ASN A 74 -4.51 11.24 -5.07
CA ASN A 74 -5.26 10.22 -4.33
C ASN A 74 -6.76 10.43 -4.55
N GLN A 75 -7.29 11.65 -4.37
CA GLN A 75 -8.70 11.94 -4.63
C GLN A 75 -9.09 11.73 -6.10
N ARG A 76 -8.27 12.22 -7.04
CA ARG A 76 -8.53 12.12 -8.49
C ARG A 76 -8.70 10.67 -8.95
N TYR A 77 -7.84 9.77 -8.46
CA TYR A 77 -7.79 8.38 -8.94
C TYR A 77 -8.44 7.37 -7.99
N LYS A 78 -8.96 7.80 -6.83
CA LYS A 78 -9.62 6.92 -5.84
C LYS A 78 -10.76 6.09 -6.45
N ALA A 79 -11.61 6.72 -7.26
CA ALA A 79 -12.73 6.03 -7.92
C ALA A 79 -12.28 5.00 -8.97
N GLN A 80 -11.03 5.08 -9.41
CA GLN A 80 -10.41 4.14 -10.36
C GLN A 80 -9.62 3.03 -9.64
N GLY A 81 -9.69 3.01 -8.29
CA GLY A 81 -9.09 1.98 -7.45
C GLY A 81 -7.64 2.24 -7.05
N LEU A 82 -7.09 3.43 -7.32
CA LEU A 82 -5.76 3.80 -6.82
C LEU A 82 -5.74 3.81 -5.30
N GLU A 83 -4.71 3.19 -4.74
CA GLU A 83 -4.37 3.27 -3.33
C GLU A 83 -3.05 3.99 -3.14
N MET A 84 -2.91 4.68 -2.02
CA MET A 84 -1.67 5.32 -1.63
C MET A 84 -1.33 5.00 -0.18
N LEU A 85 -0.05 4.71 0.07
CA LEU A 85 0.51 4.40 1.38
C LEU A 85 1.70 5.33 1.63
N GLY A 86 1.55 6.23 2.60
CA GLY A 86 2.66 7.01 3.13
C GLY A 86 3.32 6.29 4.30
N VAL A 87 4.64 6.22 4.26
CA VAL A 87 5.47 5.56 5.27
C VAL A 87 6.45 6.59 5.83
N PRO A 88 6.10 7.29 6.93
CA PRO A 88 7.02 8.21 7.59
C PRO A 88 8.31 7.50 7.97
N SER A 89 9.45 8.18 7.87
CA SER A 89 10.73 7.59 8.28
C SER A 89 11.74 8.61 8.74
N ASN A 90 12.42 8.29 9.84
CA ASN A 90 13.53 9.09 10.34
C ASN A 90 14.90 8.64 9.81
N ASP A 91 14.95 7.71 8.85
CA ASP A 91 16.22 7.24 8.29
C ASP A 91 16.98 8.33 7.53
N PHE A 92 16.31 9.41 7.13
CA PHE A 92 16.93 10.61 6.55
C PHE A 92 16.98 11.79 7.53
N LYS A 93 16.77 11.55 8.82
CA LYS A 93 16.90 12.53 9.92
C LYS A 93 15.99 13.76 9.80
N GLN A 94 14.77 13.59 9.28
CA GLN A 94 13.79 14.68 9.07
C GLN A 94 12.37 14.32 9.54
N GLU A 95 12.20 13.24 10.29
CA GLU A 95 10.89 12.86 10.84
C GLU A 95 10.86 13.09 12.36
N SER A 96 9.68 13.42 12.87
CA SER A 96 9.42 13.53 14.29
C SER A 96 9.66 12.19 14.98
N LYS A 97 10.12 12.25 16.24
CA LYS A 97 10.12 11.09 17.14
C LYS A 97 8.75 10.87 17.78
N ASP A 98 7.85 11.85 17.69
CA ASP A 98 6.48 11.79 18.20
C ASP A 98 5.50 11.58 17.05
N SER A 99 4.85 10.42 17.07
CA SER A 99 3.83 10.02 16.09
C SER A 99 2.61 10.96 16.09
N ALA A 100 2.30 11.64 17.21
CA ALA A 100 1.23 12.64 17.25
C ALA A 100 1.59 13.89 16.42
N GLU A 101 2.86 14.31 16.45
CA GLU A 101 3.34 15.40 15.62
C GLU A 101 3.38 15.01 14.14
N THR A 102 3.85 13.79 13.81
CA THR A 102 3.77 13.27 12.43
C THR A 102 2.32 13.25 11.94
N ALA A 103 1.37 12.82 12.79
CA ALA A 103 -0.05 12.84 12.46
C ALA A 103 -0.57 14.27 12.23
N LYS A 104 -0.18 15.23 13.05
CA LYS A 104 -0.57 16.63 12.87
C LYS A 104 -0.09 17.16 11.52
N VAL A 105 1.17 16.94 11.17
CA VAL A 105 1.71 17.39 9.88
C VAL A 105 0.96 16.75 8.71
N CYS A 106 0.84 15.42 8.69
CA CYS A 106 0.21 14.74 7.56
C CYS A 106 -1.29 15.06 7.45
N TYR A 107 -2.04 14.96 8.55
CA TYR A 107 -3.50 15.05 8.54
C TYR A 107 -4.03 16.46 8.75
N ALA A 108 -3.51 17.19 9.75
CA ALA A 108 -4.06 18.48 10.12
C ALA A 108 -3.53 19.61 9.23
N ASN A 109 -2.24 19.58 8.87
CA ASN A 109 -1.65 20.64 8.06
C ASN A 109 -1.90 20.43 6.56
N TYR A 110 -1.81 19.19 6.07
CA TYR A 110 -1.90 18.89 4.63
C TYR A 110 -3.17 18.14 4.20
N GLY A 111 -4.05 17.77 5.15
CA GLY A 111 -5.33 17.14 4.81
C GLY A 111 -5.23 15.76 4.17
N VAL A 112 -4.11 15.05 4.34
CA VAL A 112 -3.89 13.71 3.77
C VAL A 112 -5.01 12.77 4.20
N THR A 113 -5.62 12.06 3.25
CA THR A 113 -6.66 11.06 3.54
C THR A 113 -6.24 9.64 3.17
N PHE A 114 -5.13 9.48 2.47
CA PHE A 114 -4.55 8.17 2.22
C PHE A 114 -3.92 7.56 3.49
N THR A 115 -3.60 6.27 3.42
CA THR A 115 -3.17 5.51 4.60
C THR A 115 -1.75 5.92 5.00
N MET A 116 -1.52 6.17 6.29
CA MET A 116 -0.19 6.44 6.85
C MET A 116 0.16 5.41 7.92
N THR A 117 1.40 4.95 7.92
CA THR A 117 1.95 4.10 9.00
C THR A 117 2.53 4.96 10.12
N GLU A 118 2.76 4.37 11.30
CA GLU A 118 3.74 4.94 12.22
C GLU A 118 5.14 4.97 11.56
N PRO A 119 6.09 5.79 12.06
CA PRO A 119 7.42 5.85 11.47
C PRO A 119 8.12 4.48 11.36
N GLN A 120 8.60 4.15 10.16
CA GLN A 120 9.26 2.87 9.87
C GLN A 120 10.72 3.04 9.41
N LYS A 121 11.46 1.94 9.44
CA LYS A 121 12.74 1.78 8.76
C LYS A 121 12.52 1.48 7.27
N VAL A 122 13.15 2.26 6.41
CA VAL A 122 12.94 2.24 4.95
C VAL A 122 14.22 1.96 4.17
N ARG A 123 15.38 1.94 4.83
CA ARG A 123 16.67 1.62 4.21
C ARG A 123 17.64 0.97 5.19
N GLY A 124 18.67 0.33 4.65
CA GLY A 124 19.65 -0.44 5.41
C GLY A 124 19.12 -1.81 5.84
N ASP A 125 19.89 -2.49 6.68
CA ASP A 125 19.62 -3.88 7.06
C ASP A 125 18.32 -4.02 7.88
N ASP A 126 17.96 -2.97 8.62
CA ASP A 126 16.74 -2.91 9.42
C ASP A 126 15.49 -2.48 8.63
N ALA A 127 15.58 -2.29 7.32
CA ALA A 127 14.43 -1.90 6.50
C ALA A 127 13.29 -2.93 6.65
N THR A 128 12.05 -2.45 6.69
CA THR A 128 10.87 -3.34 6.68
C THR A 128 10.86 -4.23 5.44
N HIS A 129 10.23 -5.41 5.51
CA HIS A 129 10.10 -6.34 4.37
C HIS A 129 9.60 -5.64 3.10
N LEU A 130 8.58 -4.78 3.23
CA LEU A 130 8.08 -3.94 2.14
C LEU A 130 9.21 -3.18 1.44
N PHE A 131 10.05 -2.46 2.19
CA PHE A 131 11.14 -1.67 1.61
C PHE A 131 12.32 -2.51 1.13
N GLN A 132 12.58 -3.67 1.73
CA GLN A 132 13.56 -4.63 1.23
C GLN A 132 13.15 -5.15 -0.16
N VAL A 133 11.88 -5.53 -0.34
CA VAL A 133 11.36 -6.00 -1.63
C VAL A 133 11.29 -4.87 -2.65
N LEU A 134 10.86 -3.66 -2.29
CA LEU A 134 10.90 -2.48 -3.17
C LEU A 134 12.32 -2.21 -3.68
N ALA A 135 13.31 -2.29 -2.79
CA ALA A 135 14.71 -2.10 -3.13
C ALA A 135 15.23 -3.20 -4.06
N LYS A 136 14.85 -4.46 -3.83
CA LYS A 136 15.23 -5.62 -4.67
C LYS A 136 14.62 -5.55 -6.07
N GLN A 137 13.35 -5.15 -6.19
CA GLN A 137 12.69 -5.01 -7.49
C GLN A 137 13.15 -3.76 -8.26
N SER A 138 13.68 -2.76 -7.56
CA SER A 138 14.05 -1.49 -8.18
C SER A 138 15.27 -0.83 -7.51
N SER A 139 15.06 0.06 -6.54
CA SER A 139 16.12 0.72 -5.78
C SER A 139 15.63 1.15 -4.41
N ALA A 140 16.50 1.10 -3.41
CA ALA A 140 16.22 1.68 -2.09
C ALA A 140 15.96 3.20 -2.18
N PRO A 141 15.16 3.79 -1.26
CA PRO A 141 14.89 5.21 -1.29
C PRO A 141 16.20 5.98 -1.07
N LYS A 142 16.44 7.00 -1.88
CA LYS A 142 17.64 7.84 -1.80
C LYS A 142 17.46 9.04 -0.87
N TRP A 143 16.21 9.46 -0.67
CA TRP A 143 15.82 10.57 0.19
C TRP A 143 14.33 10.47 0.57
N ASN A 144 13.82 11.40 1.37
CA ASN A 144 12.38 11.53 1.67
C ASN A 144 11.58 11.88 0.41
N PHE A 145 10.31 11.47 0.36
CA PHE A 145 9.40 11.63 -0.78
C PHE A 145 9.85 10.88 -2.05
N TYR A 146 10.57 9.76 -1.88
CA TYR A 146 10.76 8.78 -2.94
C TYR A 146 9.45 8.03 -3.15
N LYS A 147 9.11 7.76 -4.41
CA LYS A 147 7.80 7.21 -4.79
C LYS A 147 8.00 5.94 -5.58
N TYR A 148 7.22 4.92 -5.25
CA TYR A 148 7.16 3.67 -6.01
C TYR A 148 5.75 3.52 -6.56
N VAL A 149 5.63 3.18 -7.83
CA VAL A 149 4.35 2.85 -8.47
C VAL A 149 4.31 1.35 -8.71
N ILE A 150 3.29 0.72 -8.15
CA ILE A 150 3.11 -0.73 -8.12
C ILE A 150 1.82 -1.07 -8.87
N ASP A 151 1.90 -2.05 -9.76
CA ASP A 151 0.74 -2.56 -10.50
C ASP A 151 -0.12 -3.51 -9.65
N ARG A 152 -1.26 -3.95 -10.19
CA ARG A 152 -2.18 -4.84 -9.48
C ARG A 152 -1.59 -6.23 -9.18
N GLN A 153 -0.45 -6.59 -9.77
CA GLN A 153 0.24 -7.86 -9.53
C GLN A 153 1.28 -7.74 -8.40
N GLY A 154 1.44 -6.55 -7.82
CA GLY A 154 2.45 -6.29 -6.78
C GLY A 154 3.85 -6.07 -7.35
N LYS A 155 3.99 -5.76 -8.65
CA LYS A 155 5.27 -5.45 -9.28
C LYS A 155 5.51 -3.95 -9.31
N VAL A 156 6.72 -3.53 -8.95
CA VAL A 156 7.17 -2.14 -9.14
C VAL A 156 7.35 -1.88 -10.63
N ILE A 157 6.54 -0.98 -11.19
CA ILE A 157 6.58 -0.62 -12.62
C ILE A 157 7.29 0.70 -12.88
N ALA A 158 7.46 1.54 -11.86
CA ALA A 158 8.23 2.78 -11.91
C ALA A 158 8.63 3.24 -10.50
N ASN A 159 9.66 4.07 -10.41
CA ASN A 159 9.99 4.79 -9.19
C ASN A 159 10.49 6.21 -9.51
N PHE A 160 10.35 7.11 -8.54
CA PHE A 160 10.59 8.53 -8.74
C PHE A 160 11.29 9.15 -7.53
N SER A 161 12.21 10.07 -7.82
CA SER A 161 12.97 10.77 -6.79
C SER A 161 12.12 11.84 -6.08
N SER A 162 12.68 12.42 -5.02
CA SER A 162 12.08 13.54 -4.30
C SER A 162 11.81 14.76 -5.17
N LEU A 163 12.62 14.95 -6.23
CA LEU A 163 12.49 16.10 -7.14
C LEU A 163 11.32 15.95 -8.10
N THR A 164 10.87 14.72 -8.37
CA THR A 164 9.70 14.47 -9.20
C THR A 164 8.47 14.93 -8.43
N LYS A 165 7.78 15.93 -8.98
CA LYS A 165 6.59 16.51 -8.38
C LYS A 165 5.37 15.60 -8.59
N PRO A 166 4.31 15.76 -7.78
CA PRO A 166 3.08 14.99 -7.98
C PRO A 166 2.42 15.21 -9.35
N ASP A 167 2.56 16.38 -9.95
CA ASP A 167 2.01 16.73 -11.27
C ASP A 167 2.95 16.39 -12.44
N ASP A 168 4.07 15.72 -12.18
CA ASP A 168 5.02 15.33 -13.21
C ASP A 168 4.39 14.35 -14.22
N PRO A 169 4.46 14.62 -15.55
CA PRO A 169 3.82 13.79 -16.56
C PRO A 169 4.26 12.32 -16.53
N GLU A 170 5.51 12.01 -16.22
CA GLU A 170 5.99 10.63 -16.16
C GLU A 170 5.41 9.89 -14.95
N PHE A 171 5.26 10.59 -13.82
CA PHE A 171 4.63 10.04 -12.63
C PHE A 171 3.14 9.77 -12.85
N LEU A 172 2.42 10.71 -13.47
CA LEU A 172 1.01 10.53 -13.83
C LEU A 172 0.82 9.34 -14.79
N ALA A 173 1.65 9.25 -15.84
CA ALA A 173 1.58 8.16 -16.80
C ALA A 173 1.85 6.79 -16.15
N ALA A 174 2.78 6.72 -15.19
CA ALA A 174 3.03 5.49 -14.44
C ALA A 174 1.82 5.08 -13.58
N ILE A 175 1.18 6.04 -12.89
CA ILE A 175 -0.04 5.78 -12.11
C ILE A 175 -1.15 5.25 -13.02
N GLU A 176 -1.40 5.90 -14.15
CA GLU A 176 -2.43 5.48 -15.10
C GLU A 176 -2.15 4.08 -15.68
N LYS A 177 -0.87 3.76 -15.92
CA LYS A 177 -0.45 2.41 -16.32
C LYS A 177 -0.71 1.37 -15.22
N ALA A 178 -0.45 1.70 -13.95
CA ALA A 178 -0.80 0.81 -12.83
C ALA A 178 -2.32 0.60 -12.77
N ILE A 179 -3.11 1.67 -12.92
CA ILE A 179 -4.59 1.62 -12.93
C ILE A 179 -5.13 0.84 -14.12
N ALA A 180 -4.42 0.77 -15.24
CA ALA A 180 -4.81 -0.04 -16.40
C ALA A 180 -4.32 -1.50 -16.33
N SER A 181 -3.43 -1.84 -15.40
CA SER A 181 -2.85 -3.19 -15.29
C SER A 181 -3.88 -4.25 -14.90
N LYS A 182 -3.69 -5.50 -15.30
CA LYS A 182 -4.62 -6.56 -14.90
C LYS A 182 -4.27 -7.06 -13.48
N PRO A 183 -5.26 -7.38 -12.63
CA PRO A 183 -5.00 -8.10 -11.39
C PRO A 183 -4.30 -9.43 -11.64
N LEU A 184 -3.72 -10.02 -10.59
CA LEU A 184 -3.00 -11.29 -10.70
C LEU A 184 -3.92 -12.41 -11.19
N LYS A 185 -5.22 -12.31 -10.91
CA LYS A 185 -6.27 -13.21 -11.39
C LYS A 185 -7.31 -12.44 -12.24
N PRO A 186 -7.78 -13.01 -13.36
CA PRO A 186 -8.82 -12.41 -14.21
C PRO A 186 -10.20 -12.37 -13.53
#